data_AF-A0A831EQ62-F1
#
_entry.id   AF-A0A831EQ62-F1
#
_cell.length_a   1.000
_cell.length_b   1.000
_cell.length_c   1.000
_cell.angle_alpha   90.00
_cell.angle_beta   90.00
_cell.angle_gamma   90.00
#
_symmetry.space_group_name_H-M   'P 1'
#
loop_
_entity.id
_entity.type
_entity.pdbx_description
1 polymer ?
#
loop_
_entity_poly.entity_id
_entity_poly.type
_entity_poly.pdbx_seq_one_letter_code
_entity_poly.pdbx_strand_id
1 'polypeptide(L)'
;MSGRTLKERFYHAAGFELLAIVLVSPLAAWAMNKPLFQMGLLAIVLSTVAMIWNMVYNAGFDRLWPRDKIQRGLKLRILHALGFEGGFIAIGLPIAASMLGITLWQAFLIEVAFFLFFLPYTVVYNWLYDKIRERMTGSPRQQALNKQV
;
A
#
# COMPACT_ATOMS: atom_id res chain seq x y z
N MET A 1 -18.31 -11.15 -13.79
CA MET A 1 -17.32 -10.17 -13.30
C MET A 1 -16.58 -9.60 -14.50
N SER A 2 -17.03 -8.48 -15.07
CA SER A 2 -16.34 -7.87 -16.22
C SER A 2 -15.04 -7.25 -15.71
N GLY A 3 -13.92 -7.93 -15.97
CA GLY A 3 -12.61 -7.51 -15.48
C GLY A 3 -12.15 -6.24 -16.20
N ARG A 4 -11.76 -5.21 -15.42
CA ARG A 4 -11.03 -4.02 -15.92
C ARG A 4 -9.99 -4.47 -16.94
N THR A 5 -10.01 -3.88 -18.13
CA THR A 5 -9.04 -4.21 -19.20
C THR A 5 -7.61 -3.95 -18.72
N LEU A 6 -6.63 -4.71 -19.24
CA LEU A 6 -5.22 -4.55 -18.84
C LEU A 6 -4.72 -3.10 -19.01
N LYS A 7 -5.21 -2.39 -20.03
CA LYS A 7 -4.92 -0.97 -20.26
C LYS A 7 -5.47 -0.07 -19.14
N GLU A 8 -6.72 -0.26 -18.71
CA GLU A 8 -7.30 0.51 -17.58
C GLU A 8 -6.53 0.27 -16.29
N ARG A 9 -6.11 -0.98 -16.02
CA ARG A 9 -5.31 -1.31 -14.84
C ARG A 9 -3.96 -0.60 -14.85
N PHE A 10 -3.32 -0.54 -16.01
CA PHE A 10 -2.05 0.16 -16.16
C PHE A 10 -2.20 1.66 -15.92
N TYR A 11 -3.17 2.34 -16.57
CA TYR A 11 -3.40 3.77 -16.35
C TYR A 11 -3.79 4.09 -14.89
N HIS A 12 -4.60 3.22 -14.27
CA HIS A 12 -4.94 3.37 -12.85
C HIS A 12 -3.71 3.27 -11.95
N ALA A 13 -2.89 2.24 -12.13
CA ALA A 13 -1.69 2.01 -11.32
C ALA A 13 -0.65 3.12 -11.53
N ALA A 14 -0.39 3.47 -12.80
CA ALA A 14 0.54 4.55 -13.15
C ALA A 14 0.09 5.89 -12.56
N GLY A 15 -1.20 6.25 -12.70
CA GLY A 15 -1.72 7.49 -12.12
C GLY A 15 -1.66 7.52 -10.59
N PHE A 16 -1.91 6.38 -9.94
CA PHE A 16 -1.85 6.24 -8.49
C PHE A 16 -0.43 6.44 -7.97
N GLU A 17 0.55 5.79 -8.61
CA GLU A 17 1.97 5.94 -8.25
C GLU A 17 2.48 7.36 -8.53
N LEU A 18 2.13 7.95 -9.67
CA LEU A 18 2.60 9.29 -10.04
C LEU A 18 2.06 10.37 -9.09
N LEU A 19 0.77 10.33 -8.75
CA LEU A 19 0.17 11.23 -7.77
C LEU A 19 0.75 11.01 -6.37
N ALA A 20 0.99 9.76 -5.98
CA ALA A 20 1.64 9.46 -4.71
C ALA A 20 3.04 10.08 -4.67
N ILE A 21 3.88 9.87 -5.68
CA ILE A 21 5.24 10.44 -5.73
C ILE A 21 5.20 11.97 -5.68
N VAL A 22 4.33 12.62 -6.48
CA VAL A 22 4.24 14.08 -6.55
C VAL A 22 3.78 14.71 -5.22
N LEU A 23 2.85 14.07 -4.50
CA LEU A 23 2.34 14.60 -3.24
C LEU A 23 3.25 14.26 -2.06
N VAL A 24 3.72 13.02 -2.02
CA VAL A 24 4.35 12.45 -0.83
C VAL A 24 5.84 12.74 -0.79
N SER A 25 6.53 12.67 -1.93
CA SER A 25 7.99 12.83 -1.93
C SER A 25 8.45 14.25 -1.54
N PRO A 26 7.83 15.36 -2.02
CA PRO A 26 8.17 16.71 -1.57
C PRO A 26 7.79 16.95 -0.10
N LEU A 27 6.64 16.43 0.32
CA LEU A 27 6.12 16.62 1.68
C LEU A 27 6.97 15.87 2.71
N ALA A 28 7.40 14.65 2.38
CA ALA A 28 8.33 13.86 3.19
C ALA A 28 9.73 14.50 3.21
N ALA A 29 10.24 14.98 2.07
CA ALA A 29 11.53 15.66 2.01
C ALA A 29 11.55 16.94 2.86
N TRP A 30 10.46 17.73 2.80
CA TRP A 30 10.29 18.94 3.60
C TRP A 30 10.15 18.63 5.10
N ALA A 31 9.28 17.68 5.47
CA ALA A 31 9.04 17.31 6.87
C ALA A 31 10.28 16.75 7.56
N MET A 32 11.14 16.06 6.82
CA MET A 32 12.37 15.44 7.35
C MET A 32 13.62 16.29 7.16
N ASN A 33 13.52 17.39 6.42
CA ASN A 33 14.65 18.20 5.98
C ASN A 33 15.77 17.35 5.34
N LYS A 34 15.37 16.39 4.48
CA LYS A 34 16.28 15.47 3.79
C LYS A 34 16.19 15.60 2.27
N PRO A 35 17.28 15.34 1.55
CA PRO A 35 17.26 15.33 0.09
C PRO A 35 16.22 14.35 -0.47
N LEU A 36 15.50 14.78 -1.51
CA LEU A 36 14.52 13.96 -2.23
C LEU A 36 15.11 12.62 -2.69
N PHE A 37 16.38 12.63 -3.10
CA PHE A 37 17.11 11.42 -3.50
C PHE A 37 17.23 10.40 -2.36
N GLN A 38 17.52 10.83 -1.12
CA GLN A 38 17.59 9.93 0.03
C GLN A 38 16.23 9.31 0.34
N MET A 39 15.14 10.08 0.21
CA MET A 39 13.78 9.56 0.37
C MET A 39 13.41 8.54 -0.70
N GLY A 40 13.76 8.82 -1.97
CA GLY A 40 13.56 7.87 -3.05
C GLY A 40 14.35 6.58 -2.84
N LEU A 41 15.61 6.68 -2.44
CA LEU A 41 16.45 5.52 -2.14
C LEU A 41 15.88 4.70 -0.97
N LEU A 42 15.43 5.36 0.10
CA LEU A 42 14.79 4.69 1.23
C LEU A 42 13.53 3.93 0.80
N ALA A 43 12.68 4.54 -0.03
CA ALA A 43 11.48 3.88 -0.55
C ALA A 43 11.81 2.62 -1.38
N ILE A 44 12.86 2.68 -2.21
CA ILE A 44 13.34 1.51 -3.00
C ILE A 44 13.86 0.41 -2.06
N VAL A 45 14.66 0.78 -1.05
CA VAL A 45 15.21 -0.19 -0.09
C VAL A 45 14.10 -0.84 0.73
N LEU A 46 13.21 -0.04 1.33
CA LEU A 46 12.11 -0.55 2.15
C LEU A 46 11.11 -1.39 1.34
N SER A 47 10.79 -1.02 0.10
CA SER A 47 9.92 -1.84 -0.76
C SER A 47 10.56 -3.17 -1.13
N THR A 48 11.88 -3.19 -1.41
CA THR A 48 12.62 -4.42 -1.67
C THR A 48 12.65 -5.32 -0.43
N VAL A 49 12.96 -4.75 0.74
CA VAL A 49 12.95 -5.46 2.02
C VAL A 49 11.56 -5.99 2.34
N ALA A 50 10.50 -5.20 2.13
CA ALA A 50 9.12 -5.62 2.33
C ALA A 50 8.76 -6.82 1.45
N MET A 51 9.15 -6.80 0.17
CA MET A 51 8.93 -7.92 -0.74
C MET A 51 9.63 -9.20 -0.25
N ILE A 52 10.89 -9.10 0.13
CA ILE A 52 11.67 -10.23 0.66
C ILE A 52 11.05 -10.75 1.97
N TRP A 53 10.77 -9.85 2.91
CA TRP A 53 10.14 -10.19 4.19
C TRP A 53 8.79 -10.88 3.98
N ASN A 54 7.97 -10.37 3.05
CA ASN A 54 6.69 -10.98 2.73
C ASN A 54 6.85 -12.42 2.23
N MET A 55 7.83 -12.69 1.37
CA MET A 55 8.11 -14.05 0.91
C MET A 55 8.58 -14.95 2.05
N VAL A 56 9.53 -14.49 2.88
CA VAL A 56 10.09 -15.25 3.99
C VAL A 56 9.03 -15.55 5.05
N TYR A 57 8.28 -14.53 5.47
CA TYR A 57 7.23 -14.65 6.48
C TYR A 57 6.12 -15.58 6.01
N ASN A 58 5.63 -15.41 4.77
CA ASN A 58 4.60 -16.29 4.22
C ASN A 58 5.07 -17.73 4.10
N ALA A 59 6.30 -17.98 3.64
CA ALA A 59 6.87 -19.32 3.56
C ALA A 59 7.01 -19.98 4.94
N GLY A 60 7.52 -19.24 5.93
CA GLY A 60 7.64 -19.71 7.32
C GLY A 60 6.28 -20.01 7.94
N PHE A 61 5.32 -19.11 7.76
CA PHE A 61 3.97 -19.27 8.28
C PHE A 61 3.23 -20.43 7.62
N ASP A 62 3.33 -20.59 6.31
CA ASP A 62 2.72 -21.70 5.58
C ASP A 62 3.35 -23.06 5.98
N ARG A 63 4.63 -23.09 6.38
CA ARG A 63 5.29 -24.29 6.91
C ARG A 63 4.80 -24.67 8.32
N LEU A 64 4.54 -23.68 9.17
CA LEU A 64 4.05 -23.90 10.54
C LEU A 64 2.54 -24.19 10.58
N TRP A 65 1.76 -23.53 9.73
CA TRP A 65 0.31 -23.72 9.59
C TRP A 65 -0.09 -24.05 8.15
N PRO A 66 0.16 -25.29 7.69
CA PRO A 66 -0.19 -25.73 6.35
C PRO A 66 -1.69 -25.55 6.09
N ARG A 67 -2.03 -24.96 4.93
CA ARG A 67 -3.42 -24.67 4.55
C ARG A 67 -4.27 -25.94 4.45
N ASP A 68 -3.65 -27.05 4.10
CA ASP A 68 -4.32 -28.34 3.91
C ASP A 68 -4.68 -29.03 5.23
N LYS A 69 -4.09 -28.58 6.36
CA LYS A 69 -4.24 -29.24 7.67
C LYS A 69 -4.97 -28.39 8.70
N ILE A 70 -5.02 -27.07 8.54
CA ILE A 70 -5.56 -26.16 9.56
C ILE A 70 -6.51 -25.14 8.93
N GLN A 71 -7.77 -25.12 9.38
CA GLN A 71 -8.70 -24.06 9.03
C GLN A 71 -8.25 -22.72 9.63
N ARG A 72 -7.88 -21.76 8.77
CA ARG A 72 -7.41 -20.44 9.18
C ARG A 72 -8.56 -19.55 9.64
N GLY A 73 -9.00 -19.77 10.89
CA GLY A 73 -9.99 -18.93 11.58
C GLY A 73 -9.49 -17.51 11.83
N LEU A 74 -10.41 -16.62 12.23
CA LEU A 74 -10.14 -15.19 12.41
C LEU A 74 -8.95 -14.92 13.35
N LYS A 75 -8.84 -15.64 14.47
CA LYS A 75 -7.73 -15.49 15.43
C LYS A 75 -6.36 -15.72 14.80
N LEU A 76 -6.24 -16.74 13.95
CA LEU A 76 -4.98 -17.06 13.28
C LEU A 76 -4.62 -16.01 12.22
N ARG A 77 -5.62 -15.40 11.57
CA ARG A 77 -5.41 -14.29 10.63
C ARG A 77 -4.93 -13.03 11.34
N ILE A 78 -5.51 -12.72 12.51
CA ILE A 78 -5.07 -11.59 13.33
C ILE A 78 -3.63 -11.81 13.81
N LEU A 79 -3.32 -13.01 14.33
CA LEU A 79 -1.95 -13.35 14.76
C LEU A 79 -0.94 -13.24 13.61
N HIS A 80 -1.31 -13.74 12.42
CA HIS A 80 -0.50 -13.63 11.21
C HIS A 80 -0.27 -12.16 10.82
N ALA A 81 -1.31 -11.34 10.78
CA ALA A 81 -1.20 -9.93 10.43
C ALA A 81 -0.33 -9.16 11.44
N LEU A 82 -0.55 -9.38 12.74
CA LEU A 82 0.23 -8.73 13.79
C LEU A 82 1.70 -9.17 13.77
N GLY A 83 1.97 -10.46 13.54
CA GLY A 83 3.33 -10.98 13.43
C GLY A 83 4.05 -10.51 12.17
N PHE A 84 3.33 -10.41 11.04
CA PHE A 84 3.85 -9.86 9.79
C PHE A 84 4.25 -8.39 9.99
N GLU A 85 3.32 -7.58 10.47
CA GLU A 85 3.49 -6.13 10.63
C GLU A 85 4.56 -5.84 11.70
N GLY A 86 4.48 -6.50 12.85
CA GLY A 86 5.46 -6.33 13.92
C GLY A 86 6.88 -6.75 13.50
N GLY A 87 7.02 -7.85 12.76
CA GLY A 87 8.30 -8.27 12.22
C GLY A 87 8.83 -7.31 11.14
N PHE A 88 7.95 -6.76 10.31
CA PHE A 88 8.34 -5.76 9.33
C PHE A 88 8.82 -4.47 10.00
N ILE A 89 8.08 -3.95 10.99
CA ILE A 89 8.48 -2.77 11.79
C ILE A 89 9.86 -2.99 12.44
N ALA A 90 10.10 -4.18 12.99
CA ALA A 90 11.38 -4.51 13.62
C ALA A 90 12.58 -4.47 12.64
N ILE A 91 12.36 -4.62 11.34
CA ILE A 91 13.39 -4.59 10.30
C ILE A 91 13.42 -3.23 9.58
N GLY A 92 12.25 -2.71 9.23
CA GLY A 92 12.05 -1.46 8.48
C GLY A 92 12.49 -0.24 9.27
N LEU A 93 12.13 -0.15 10.56
CA LEU A 93 12.49 1.02 11.37
C LEU A 93 14.00 1.20 11.54
N PRO A 94 14.82 0.17 11.87
CA PRO A 94 16.27 0.35 11.93
C PRO A 94 16.89 0.79 10.60
N ILE A 95 16.37 0.29 9.47
CA ILE A 95 16.84 0.69 8.13
C ILE A 95 16.50 2.15 7.88
N ALA A 96 15.25 2.57 8.12
CA ALA A 96 14.83 3.95 7.95
C ALA A 96 15.60 4.92 8.87
N ALA A 97 15.74 4.55 10.15
CA ALA A 97 16.46 5.33 11.14
C ALA A 97 17.93 5.52 10.76
N SER A 98 18.61 4.45 10.34
CA SER A 98 20.02 4.52 9.95
C SER A 98 20.23 5.30 8.65
N MET A 99 19.40 5.10 7.63
CA MET A 99 19.52 5.79 6.35
C MET A 99 19.23 7.29 6.45
N LEU A 100 18.24 7.67 7.25
CA LEU A 100 17.86 9.08 7.45
C LEU A 100 18.63 9.73 8.61
N GLY A 101 19.39 8.98 9.41
CA GLY A 101 20.07 9.51 10.58
C GLY A 101 19.09 10.11 11.59
N ILE A 102 17.96 9.43 11.81
CA ILE A 102 16.91 9.81 12.76
C ILE A 102 16.76 8.74 13.83
N THR A 103 16.05 9.05 14.91
CA THR A 103 15.75 8.08 15.97
C THR A 103 14.71 7.05 15.51
N LEU A 104 14.71 5.86 16.12
CA LEU A 104 13.69 4.83 15.87
C LEU A 104 12.27 5.35 16.12
N TRP A 105 12.09 6.22 17.12
CA TRP A 105 10.80 6.85 17.41
C TRP A 105 10.34 7.77 16.27
N GLN A 106 11.25 8.57 15.71
CA GLN A 106 10.94 9.41 14.55
C GLN A 106 10.61 8.54 13.32
N ALA A 107 11.39 7.49 13.07
CA ALA A 107 11.10 6.53 12.00
C ALA A 107 9.70 5.91 12.15
N PHE A 108 9.33 5.53 13.37
CA PHE A 108 8.00 4.98 13.67
C PHE A 108 6.88 5.98 13.43
N LEU A 109 7.04 7.23 13.90
CA LEU A 109 6.06 8.29 13.64
C LEU A 109 5.88 8.57 12.15
N ILE A 110 6.96 8.49 11.37
CA ILE A 110 6.91 8.62 9.91
C ILE A 110 6.08 7.49 9.31
N GLU A 111 6.35 6.23 9.66
CA GLU A 111 5.56 5.09 9.17
C GLU A 111 4.07 5.24 9.51
N VAL A 112 3.74 5.64 10.74
CA VAL A 112 2.36 5.88 11.17
C VAL A 112 1.73 7.03 10.36
N ALA A 113 2.45 8.13 10.15
CA ALA A 113 1.97 9.26 9.36
C ALA A 113 1.74 8.87 7.89
N PHE A 114 2.65 8.10 7.30
CA PHE A 114 2.50 7.53 5.96
C PHE A 114 1.26 6.65 5.89
N PHE A 115 1.06 5.75 6.86
CA PHE A 115 -0.08 4.84 6.88
C PHE A 115 -1.41 5.60 6.98
N LEU A 116 -1.48 6.58 7.90
CA LEU A 116 -2.64 7.44 8.09
C LEU A 116 -2.92 8.35 6.89
N PHE A 117 -1.91 8.72 6.11
CA PHE A 117 -2.08 9.49 4.88
C PHE A 117 -2.48 8.61 3.69
N PHE A 118 -1.82 7.47 3.49
CA PHE A 118 -2.03 6.60 2.33
C PHE A 118 -3.38 5.89 2.35
N LEU A 119 -3.91 5.54 3.52
CA LEU A 119 -5.23 4.92 3.63
C LEU A 119 -6.36 5.80 3.06
N PRO A 120 -6.60 7.03 3.56
CA PRO A 120 -7.61 7.91 3.00
C PRO A 120 -7.27 8.32 1.57
N TYR A 121 -6.00 8.57 1.24
CA TYR A 121 -5.56 8.85 -0.13
C TYR A 121 -6.01 7.75 -1.10
N THR A 122 -5.79 6.48 -0.74
CA THR A 122 -6.16 5.33 -1.58
C THR A 122 -7.67 5.25 -1.78
N VAL A 123 -8.45 5.46 -0.72
CA VAL A 123 -9.91 5.48 -0.80
C VAL A 123 -10.40 6.60 -1.72
N VAL A 124 -9.88 7.81 -1.55
CA VAL A 124 -10.27 8.99 -2.35
C VAL A 124 -9.87 8.81 -3.81
N TYR A 125 -8.65 8.35 -4.08
CA TYR A 125 -8.18 8.12 -5.45
C TYR A 125 -9.04 7.06 -6.16
N ASN A 126 -9.29 5.92 -5.51
CA ASN A 126 -10.12 4.86 -6.07
C ASN A 126 -11.53 5.37 -6.37
N TRP A 127 -12.13 6.12 -5.43
CA TRP A 127 -13.44 6.73 -5.62
C TRP A 127 -13.49 7.72 -6.78
N LEU A 128 -12.50 8.61 -6.89
CA LEU A 128 -12.40 9.56 -7.99
C LEU A 128 -12.21 8.86 -9.34
N TYR A 129 -11.34 7.86 -9.40
CA TYR A 129 -11.11 7.08 -10.62
C TYR A 129 -12.37 6.37 -11.07
N ASP A 130 -13.09 5.70 -10.15
CA ASP A 130 -14.34 5.01 -10.48
C ASP A 130 -15.41 6.00 -10.97
N LYS A 131 -15.52 7.19 -10.35
CA LYS A 131 -16.45 8.25 -10.80
C LYS A 131 -16.09 8.83 -12.19
N ILE A 132 -14.81 9.02 -12.47
CA ILE A 132 -14.33 9.47 -13.79
C ILE A 132 -14.61 8.39 -14.83
N ARG A 133 -14.35 7.12 -14.49
CA ARG A 133 -14.65 5.97 -15.34
C ARG A 133 -16.14 5.83 -15.64
N GLU A 134 -17.02 5.99 -14.66
CA GLU A 134 -18.48 5.99 -14.85
C GLU A 134 -18.92 7.10 -15.82
N ARG A 135 -18.35 8.31 -15.69
CA ARG A 135 -18.64 9.42 -16.61
C ARG A 135 -18.13 9.16 -18.03
N MET A 136 -16.95 8.57 -18.19
CA MET A 136 -16.36 8.30 -19.52
C MET A 136 -16.96 7.07 -20.20
N THR A 137 -17.31 6.03 -19.43
CA THR A 137 -17.88 4.80 -19.98
C THR A 137 -19.39 4.84 -20.16
N GLY A 138 -20.08 5.85 -19.58
CA GLY A 138 -21.47 6.22 -19.82
C GLY A 138 -22.31 5.09 -20.40
N SER A 139 -22.43 3.96 -19.69
CA SER A 139 -22.99 2.77 -20.30
C SER A 139 -24.50 2.98 -20.48
N PRO A 140 -25.04 2.97 -21.70
CA PRO A 140 -26.48 3.09 -21.95
C PRO A 140 -27.32 2.03 -21.21
N ARG A 141 -26.67 0.98 -20.71
CA ARG A 141 -27.30 -0.16 -20.03
C ARG A 141 -27.84 0.18 -18.64
N GLN A 142 -27.30 1.17 -17.94
CA GLN A 142 -27.80 1.57 -16.62
C GLN A 142 -29.02 2.50 -16.71
N GLN A 143 -29.09 3.32 -17.77
CA GLN A 143 -30.25 4.20 -18.03
C GLN A 143 -31.51 3.41 -18.44
N ALA A 144 -31.35 2.25 -19.08
CA ALA A 144 -32.49 1.39 -19.44
C ALA A 144 -33.17 0.74 -18.22
N LEU A 145 -32.41 0.41 -17.17
CA LEU A 145 -32.93 -0.15 -15.92
C LEU A 145 -33.64 0.89 -15.04
N ASN A 146 -33.16 2.14 -15.02
CA ASN A 146 -33.75 3.20 -14.20
C ASN A 146 -34.99 3.86 -14.84
N LYS A 147 -35.33 3.53 -16.10
CA LYS A 147 -36.58 3.96 -16.77
C LYS A 147 -37.73 2.94 -16.64
N GLN A 148 -37.52 1.81 -15.98
CA GLN A 148 -38.53 0.77 -15.76
C GLN A 148 -38.95 0.61 -14.30
N VAL A 149 -38.61 1.59 -13.44
CA VAL A 149 -39.11 1.70 -12.06
C VAL A 149 -39.97 2.95 -11.95
#